data_AF-A0A7W4J7M2-F1
#
_entry.id   AF-A0A7W4J7M2-F1
#
_cell.length_a   1.000
_cell.length_b   1.000
_cell.length_c   1.000
_cell.angle_alpha   90.00
_cell.angle_beta   90.00
_cell.angle_gamma   90.00
#
_symmetry.space_group_name_H-M   'P 1'
#
loop_
_entity.id
_entity.type
_entity.pdbx_description
1 polymer ?
#
loop_
_entity_poly.entity_id
_entity_poly.type
_entity_poly.pdbx_seq_one_letter_code
_entity_poly.pdbx_strand_id
1 'polypeptide(L)'
;MDKTHRYALTVTWTGHRGDGTASHRAYDRSHRITSPGKPPIEGSSDPAFRGDPACWNPEELLLAALAACHQLWYLGLCAQAGIVVTAYEDAAEGTMAEQDDGAGQFTEVTLRPRVTLAAGSDVVAAEALHRVAHDTCFIARSVNFPVHHAPVTTVARKVGRCPNPPGPEALDPDHGERMADV
;
A
#
# COMPACT_ATOMS: atom_id res chain seq x y z
N MET A 1 -13.99 -20.11 -21.36
CA MET A 1 -15.04 -19.08 -21.15
C MET A 1 -14.48 -18.08 -20.18
N ASP A 2 -14.35 -16.85 -20.61
CA ASP A 2 -13.84 -15.79 -19.74
C ASP A 2 -14.92 -15.41 -18.73
N LYS A 3 -14.51 -15.21 -17.47
CA LYS A 3 -15.41 -14.70 -16.44
C LYS A 3 -15.43 -13.18 -16.54
N THR A 4 -16.61 -12.61 -16.73
CA THR A 4 -16.78 -11.15 -16.81
C THR A 4 -17.21 -10.59 -15.47
N HIS A 5 -16.49 -9.57 -15.00
CA HIS A 5 -16.84 -8.78 -13.82
C HIS A 5 -17.29 -7.37 -14.26
N ARG A 6 -18.24 -6.76 -13.52
CA ARG A 6 -18.74 -5.41 -13.79
C ARG A 6 -18.54 -4.53 -12.56
N TYR A 7 -18.11 -3.29 -12.79
CA TYR A 7 -17.86 -2.30 -11.75
C TYR A 7 -18.62 -1.01 -12.11
N ALA A 8 -19.23 -0.36 -11.13
CA ALA A 8 -19.96 0.89 -11.31
C ALA A 8 -19.74 1.81 -10.09
N LEU A 9 -19.63 3.11 -10.35
CA LEU A 9 -19.53 4.18 -9.37
C LEU A 9 -20.14 5.46 -9.94
N THR A 10 -20.41 6.43 -9.08
CA THR A 10 -20.94 7.75 -9.47
C THR A 10 -19.95 8.83 -9.05
N VAL A 11 -19.63 9.73 -9.97
CA VAL A 11 -18.89 10.98 -9.69
C VAL A 11 -19.88 12.13 -9.75
N THR A 12 -20.01 12.87 -8.65
CA THR A 12 -20.87 14.06 -8.56
C THR A 12 -20.01 15.28 -8.35
N TRP A 13 -20.06 16.22 -9.29
CA TRP A 13 -19.41 17.52 -9.13
C TRP A 13 -20.14 18.35 -8.06
N THR A 14 -19.38 18.89 -7.10
CA THR A 14 -19.89 19.66 -5.96
C THR A 14 -19.34 21.09 -5.92
N GLY A 15 -18.49 21.46 -6.88
CA GLY A 15 -17.85 22.77 -6.95
C GLY A 15 -18.67 23.87 -7.63
N HIS A 16 -19.99 23.69 -7.78
CA HIS A 16 -20.88 24.71 -8.34
C HIS A 16 -21.08 25.85 -7.33
N ARG A 17 -20.62 27.05 -7.68
CA ARG A 17 -20.75 28.26 -6.83
C ARG A 17 -21.83 29.25 -7.25
N GLY A 18 -22.81 28.81 -8.05
CA GLY A 18 -23.88 29.68 -8.59
C GLY A 18 -23.75 29.90 -10.10
N ASP A 19 -22.61 30.39 -10.58
CA ASP A 19 -22.42 30.72 -12.02
C ASP A 19 -22.00 29.52 -12.89
N GLY A 20 -21.88 28.34 -12.29
CA GLY A 20 -21.48 27.13 -13.02
C GLY A 20 -20.09 27.27 -13.62
N THR A 21 -19.94 26.83 -14.87
CA THR A 21 -18.72 26.93 -15.65
C THR A 21 -18.67 28.17 -16.54
N ALA A 22 -19.39 29.25 -16.20
CA ALA A 22 -19.45 30.49 -16.99
C ALA A 22 -18.05 31.12 -17.26
N SER A 23 -17.08 30.86 -16.39
CA SER A 23 -15.66 31.08 -16.70
C SER A 23 -14.80 30.01 -16.07
N HIS A 24 -13.56 29.87 -16.54
CA HIS A 24 -12.60 28.93 -15.98
C HIS A 24 -12.40 29.12 -14.46
N ARG A 25 -12.56 30.34 -13.95
CA ARG A 25 -12.42 30.67 -12.51
C ARG A 25 -13.72 30.62 -11.71
N ALA A 26 -14.88 30.46 -12.34
CA ALA A 26 -16.18 30.55 -11.66
C ALA A 26 -16.47 29.37 -10.70
N TYR A 27 -15.83 28.22 -10.91
CA TYR A 27 -16.12 26.99 -10.17
C TYR A 27 -14.94 26.38 -9.41
N ASP A 28 -15.25 25.55 -8.43
CA ASP A 28 -14.31 24.62 -7.80
C ASP A 28 -14.26 23.28 -8.52
N ARG A 29 -13.11 22.60 -8.43
CA ARG A 29 -12.90 21.28 -9.02
C ARG A 29 -13.37 20.15 -8.09
N SER A 30 -13.89 20.53 -6.92
CA SER A 30 -14.42 19.62 -5.92
C SER A 30 -15.50 18.72 -6.48
N HIS A 31 -15.39 17.44 -6.19
CA HIS A 31 -16.33 16.40 -6.55
C HIS A 31 -16.31 15.29 -5.51
N ARG A 32 -17.29 14.40 -5.60
CA ARG A 32 -17.43 13.24 -4.73
C ARG A 32 -17.59 11.98 -5.55
N ILE A 33 -16.80 10.95 -5.22
CA ILE A 33 -16.88 9.62 -5.81
C ILE A 33 -17.64 8.71 -4.84
N THR A 34 -18.66 8.02 -5.33
CA THR A 34 -19.52 7.16 -4.50
C THR A 34 -19.81 5.82 -5.17
N SER A 35 -20.01 4.79 -4.33
CA SER A 35 -20.45 3.46 -4.74
C SER A 35 -21.31 2.89 -3.61
N PRO A 36 -22.36 2.09 -3.90
CA PRO A 36 -23.20 1.49 -2.87
C PRO A 36 -22.39 0.75 -1.80
N GLY A 37 -22.68 1.02 -0.52
CA GLY A 37 -22.05 0.36 0.63
C GLY A 37 -20.61 0.79 0.94
N LYS A 38 -20.08 1.83 0.28
CA LYS A 38 -18.72 2.34 0.53
C LYS A 38 -18.75 3.78 1.04
N PRO A 39 -17.80 4.19 1.90
CA PRO A 39 -17.58 5.60 2.20
C PRO A 39 -17.31 6.40 0.92
N PRO A 40 -17.77 7.67 0.85
CA PRO A 40 -17.44 8.55 -0.26
C PRO A 40 -15.94 8.90 -0.26
N ILE A 41 -15.40 9.17 -1.44
CA ILE A 41 -14.07 9.76 -1.62
C ILE A 41 -14.28 11.21 -2.07
N GLU A 42 -13.80 12.16 -1.27
CA GLU A 42 -13.76 13.57 -1.66
C GLU A 42 -12.58 13.76 -2.62
N GLY A 43 -12.86 14.37 -3.76
CA GLY A 43 -11.89 14.57 -4.81
C GLY A 43 -11.84 16.01 -5.31
N SER A 44 -10.71 16.36 -5.91
CA SER A 44 -10.51 17.60 -6.64
C SER A 44 -9.57 17.34 -7.83
N SER A 45 -9.20 18.37 -8.57
CA SER A 45 -8.11 18.25 -9.54
C SER A 45 -6.75 18.31 -8.82
N ASP A 46 -5.66 18.04 -9.54
CA ASP A 46 -4.32 18.37 -9.04
C ASP A 46 -4.21 19.88 -8.73
N PRO A 47 -3.42 20.31 -7.72
CA PRO A 47 -3.14 21.72 -7.46
C PRO A 47 -2.62 22.50 -8.67
N ALA A 48 -1.83 21.88 -9.55
CA ALA A 48 -1.38 22.47 -10.82
C ALA A 48 -2.58 22.86 -11.71
N PHE A 49 -3.68 22.13 -11.61
CA PHE A 49 -4.95 22.37 -12.31
C PHE A 49 -6.00 23.04 -11.43
N ARG A 50 -5.55 23.78 -10.40
CA ARG A 50 -6.38 24.59 -9.49
C ARG A 50 -7.32 23.78 -8.61
N GLY A 51 -6.96 22.54 -8.31
CA GLY A 51 -7.66 21.75 -7.32
C GLY A 51 -7.23 22.05 -5.88
N ASP A 52 -7.80 21.28 -4.96
CA ASP A 52 -7.59 21.40 -3.53
C ASP A 52 -6.63 20.27 -3.09
N PRO A 53 -5.42 20.60 -2.59
CA PRO A 53 -4.44 19.59 -2.16
C PRO A 53 -4.91 18.76 -0.94
N ALA A 54 -6.00 19.14 -0.27
CA ALA A 54 -6.59 18.34 0.80
C ALA A 54 -7.51 17.21 0.30
N CYS A 55 -7.81 17.17 -1.01
CA CYS A 55 -8.68 16.17 -1.64
C CYS A 55 -7.88 15.26 -2.56
N TRP A 56 -8.37 14.03 -2.78
CA TRP A 56 -7.75 13.11 -3.73
C TRP A 56 -7.89 13.62 -5.17
N ASN A 57 -6.84 13.53 -5.97
CA ASN A 57 -6.93 13.80 -7.41
C ASN A 57 -6.96 12.49 -8.24
N PRO A 58 -7.40 12.54 -9.51
CA PRO A 58 -7.43 11.35 -10.39
C PRO A 58 -6.08 10.65 -10.56
N GLU A 59 -5.00 11.42 -10.60
CA GLU A 59 -3.62 10.96 -10.78
C GLU A 59 -3.16 10.09 -9.60
N GLU A 60 -3.40 10.54 -8.37
CA GLU A 60 -3.17 9.82 -7.12
C GLU A 60 -4.04 8.57 -7.01
N LEU A 61 -5.32 8.67 -7.42
CA LEU A 61 -6.24 7.53 -7.40
C LEU A 61 -5.82 6.45 -8.40
N LEU A 62 -5.23 6.82 -9.54
CA LEU A 62 -4.63 5.87 -10.50
C LEU A 62 -3.44 5.14 -9.87
N LEU A 63 -2.52 5.87 -9.23
CA LEU A 63 -1.39 5.28 -8.52
C LEU A 63 -1.86 4.32 -7.41
N ALA A 64 -2.87 4.72 -6.64
CA ALA A 64 -3.46 3.90 -5.59
C ALA A 64 -4.05 2.59 -6.17
N ALA A 65 -4.76 2.67 -7.30
CA ALA A 65 -5.33 1.49 -7.95
C ALA A 65 -4.25 0.52 -8.48
N LEU A 66 -3.17 1.05 -9.07
CA LEU A 66 -2.04 0.25 -9.54
C LEU A 66 -1.32 -0.46 -8.39
N ALA A 67 -0.94 0.29 -7.36
CA ALA A 67 -0.22 -0.22 -6.19
C ALA A 67 -1.05 -1.29 -5.45
N ALA A 68 -2.33 -1.02 -5.20
CA ALA A 68 -3.21 -1.96 -4.49
C ALA A 68 -3.47 -3.24 -5.30
N CYS A 69 -3.64 -3.13 -6.63
CA CYS A 69 -3.82 -4.32 -7.46
C CYS A 69 -2.58 -5.22 -7.46
N HIS A 70 -1.39 -4.61 -7.57
CA HIS A 70 -0.12 -5.33 -7.48
C HIS A 70 0.06 -6.00 -6.12
N GLN A 71 -0.19 -5.27 -5.03
CA GLN A 71 -0.12 -5.77 -3.66
C GLN A 71 -0.98 -7.03 -3.49
N LEU A 72 -2.24 -6.99 -3.93
CA LEU A 72 -3.18 -8.11 -3.77
C LEU A 72 -2.71 -9.36 -4.52
N TRP A 73 -2.19 -9.20 -5.74
CA TRP A 73 -1.60 -10.29 -6.50
C TRP A 73 -0.35 -10.85 -5.80
N TYR A 74 0.57 -9.97 -5.41
CA TYR A 74 1.80 -10.35 -4.72
C TYR A 74 1.54 -11.13 -3.43
N LEU A 75 0.66 -10.63 -2.56
CA LEU A 75 0.30 -11.31 -1.31
C LEU A 75 -0.35 -12.67 -1.57
N GLY A 76 -1.24 -12.76 -2.56
CA GLY A 76 -1.86 -14.02 -2.96
C GLY A 76 -0.85 -15.06 -3.47
N LEU A 77 0.14 -14.62 -4.26
CA LEU A 77 1.22 -15.47 -4.77
C LEU A 77 2.16 -15.94 -3.64
N CYS A 78 2.54 -15.05 -2.73
CA CYS A 78 3.35 -15.40 -1.56
C CYS A 78 2.64 -16.46 -0.70
N ALA A 79 1.34 -16.29 -0.44
CA ALA A 79 0.55 -17.26 0.31
C ALA A 79 0.51 -18.64 -0.38
N GLN A 80 0.37 -18.69 -1.71
CA GLN A 80 0.40 -19.94 -2.48
C GLN A 80 1.78 -20.61 -2.44
N ALA A 81 2.86 -19.82 -2.40
CA ALA A 81 4.24 -20.31 -2.32
C ALA A 81 4.69 -20.66 -0.89
N GLY A 82 3.83 -20.48 0.13
CA GLY A 82 4.20 -20.68 1.54
C GLY A 82 5.14 -19.60 2.11
N ILE A 83 5.26 -18.46 1.44
CA ILE A 83 6.05 -17.31 1.87
C ILE A 83 5.19 -16.41 2.75
N VAL A 84 5.61 -16.19 3.99
CA VAL A 84 4.83 -15.43 4.98
C VAL A 84 5.26 -13.97 4.97
N VAL A 85 4.44 -13.12 4.35
CA VAL A 85 4.56 -11.65 4.42
C VAL A 85 3.88 -11.16 5.69
N THR A 86 4.58 -10.36 6.50
CA THR A 86 4.08 -9.79 7.75
C THR A 86 3.85 -8.28 7.68
N ALA A 87 4.45 -7.59 6.72
CA ALA A 87 4.15 -6.19 6.41
C ALA A 87 4.38 -5.90 4.93
N TYR A 88 3.57 -5.00 4.37
CA TYR A 88 3.68 -4.49 3.02
C TYR A 88 3.29 -3.01 3.03
N GLU A 89 4.15 -2.17 2.48
CA GLU A 89 3.89 -0.76 2.21
C GLU A 89 4.38 -0.44 0.80
N ASP A 90 3.71 0.43 0.06
CA ASP A 90 4.13 0.81 -1.29
C ASP A 90 4.10 2.34 -1.44
N ALA A 91 5.27 2.92 -1.69
CA ALA A 91 5.45 4.33 -1.98
C ALA A 91 5.49 4.53 -3.50
N ALA A 92 4.36 4.30 -4.17
CA ALA A 92 4.27 4.39 -5.61
C ALA A 92 4.46 5.82 -6.12
N GLU A 93 5.16 5.97 -7.24
CA GLU A 93 5.44 7.26 -7.90
C GLU A 93 5.03 7.17 -9.37
N GLY A 94 4.51 8.26 -9.92
CA GLY A 94 4.15 8.36 -11.33
C GLY A 94 4.65 9.65 -11.94
N THR A 95 4.99 9.59 -13.22
CA THR A 95 5.39 10.77 -14.00
C THR A 95 4.38 11.01 -15.11
N MET A 96 3.79 12.21 -15.09
CA MET A 96 2.91 12.71 -16.15
C MET A 96 3.63 13.81 -16.92
N ALA A 97 3.51 13.77 -18.25
CA ALA A 97 4.00 14.84 -19.12
C ALA A 97 2.81 15.65 -19.63
N GLU A 98 2.96 16.97 -19.60
CA GLU A 98 2.05 17.94 -20.21
C GLU A 98 2.64 18.45 -21.53
N GLN A 99 1.76 18.75 -22.48
CA GLN A 99 2.06 19.33 -23.79
C GLN A 99 1.63 20.80 -23.79
N ASP A 100 2.21 21.60 -24.69
CA ASP A 100 1.97 23.05 -24.75
C ASP A 100 0.50 23.42 -25.03
N ASP A 101 -0.28 22.51 -25.62
CA ASP A 101 -1.71 22.69 -25.90
C ASP A 101 -2.62 22.30 -24.71
N GLY A 102 -2.03 21.87 -23.60
CA GLY A 102 -2.73 21.44 -22.38
C GLY A 102 -3.14 19.96 -22.38
N ALA A 103 -2.82 19.19 -23.43
CA ALA A 103 -2.94 17.73 -23.38
C ALA A 103 -1.82 17.12 -22.52
N GLY A 104 -2.00 15.88 -22.06
CA GLY A 104 -0.99 15.20 -21.26
C GLY A 104 -1.32 13.74 -21.02
N GLN A 105 -0.33 13.00 -20.54
CA GLN A 105 -0.49 11.59 -20.18
C GLN A 105 0.61 11.12 -19.22
N PHE A 106 0.32 10.09 -18.45
CA PHE A 106 1.35 9.34 -17.73
C PHE A 106 2.35 8.74 -18.73
N THR A 107 3.63 8.86 -18.39
CA THR A 107 4.75 8.32 -19.15
C THR A 107 5.31 7.07 -18.51
N GLU A 108 5.26 6.99 -17.17
CA GLU A 108 5.64 5.81 -16.40
C GLU A 108 5.09 5.88 -14.98
N VAL A 109 5.02 4.71 -14.33
CA VAL A 109 4.79 4.55 -12.89
C VAL A 109 5.83 3.58 -12.34
N THR A 110 6.37 3.87 -11.15
CA THR A 110 7.23 2.95 -10.40
C THR A 110 6.56 2.59 -9.08
N LEU A 111 6.25 1.31 -8.88
CA LEU A 111 5.83 0.75 -7.60
C LEU A 111 7.07 0.48 -6.74
N ARG A 112 7.05 0.89 -5.47
CA ARG A 112 8.19 0.79 -4.53
C ARG A 112 7.79 -0.01 -3.29
N PRO A 113 7.42 -1.29 -3.43
CA PRO A 113 6.95 -2.09 -2.32
C PRO A 113 8.08 -2.39 -1.33
N ARG A 114 7.82 -2.11 -0.06
CA ARG A 114 8.63 -2.49 1.10
C ARG A 114 7.95 -3.67 1.77
N VAL A 115 8.60 -4.83 1.70
CA VAL A 115 8.03 -6.09 2.18
C VAL A 115 8.82 -6.59 3.38
N THR A 116 8.12 -6.95 4.45
CA THR A 116 8.70 -7.68 5.58
C THR A 116 8.21 -9.13 5.56
N LEU A 117 9.14 -10.07 5.60
CA LEU A 117 8.87 -11.50 5.66
C LEU A 117 9.07 -12.04 7.08
N ALA A 118 8.37 -13.12 7.41
CA ALA A 118 8.64 -13.87 8.64
C ALA A 118 10.02 -14.54 8.57
N ALA A 119 10.63 -14.77 9.74
CA ALA A 119 11.94 -15.40 9.84
C ALA A 119 11.96 -16.80 9.19
N GLY A 120 12.96 -17.03 8.33
CA GLY A 120 13.11 -18.29 7.59
C GLY A 120 12.35 -18.36 6.27
N SER A 121 11.67 -17.27 5.86
CA SER A 121 11.08 -17.17 4.53
C SER A 121 12.16 -17.07 3.45
N ASP A 122 11.87 -17.59 2.26
CA ASP A 122 12.74 -17.49 1.09
C ASP A 122 12.62 -16.10 0.45
N VAL A 123 13.64 -15.27 0.67
CA VAL A 123 13.71 -13.90 0.15
C VAL A 123 13.82 -13.89 -1.38
N VAL A 124 14.60 -14.80 -1.96
CA VAL A 124 14.84 -14.83 -3.42
C VAL A 124 13.56 -15.20 -4.15
N ALA A 125 12.85 -16.21 -3.64
CA ALA A 125 11.54 -16.57 -4.17
C ALA A 125 10.53 -15.41 -4.01
N ALA A 126 10.51 -14.75 -2.85
CA ALA A 126 9.62 -13.62 -2.60
C ALA A 126 9.88 -12.45 -3.57
N GLU A 127 11.14 -12.13 -3.85
CA GLU A 127 11.51 -11.08 -4.80
C GLU A 127 11.09 -11.43 -6.24
N ALA A 128 11.26 -12.69 -6.64
CA ALA A 128 10.87 -13.16 -7.96
C ALA A 128 9.35 -13.05 -8.22
N LEU A 129 8.52 -13.15 -7.17
CA LEU A 129 7.07 -13.07 -7.28
C LEU A 129 6.56 -11.66 -7.66
N HIS A 130 7.33 -10.59 -7.47
CA HIS A 130 6.93 -9.26 -7.96
C HIS A 130 6.76 -9.26 -9.49
N ARG A 131 7.62 -9.96 -10.24
CA ARG A 131 7.48 -10.06 -11.70
C ARG A 131 6.20 -10.79 -12.08
N VAL A 132 5.90 -11.90 -11.42
CA VAL A 132 4.67 -12.68 -11.67
C VAL A 132 3.43 -11.87 -11.32
N ALA A 133 3.46 -11.12 -10.22
CA ALA A 133 2.38 -10.21 -9.83
C ALA A 133 2.17 -9.13 -10.89
N HIS A 134 3.23 -8.53 -11.44
CA HIS A 134 3.12 -7.54 -12.51
C HIS A 134 2.44 -8.12 -13.76
N ASP A 135 2.88 -9.28 -14.23
CA ASP A 135 2.38 -9.90 -15.46
C ASP A 135 0.89 -10.28 -15.39
N THR A 136 0.38 -10.47 -14.16
CA THR A 136 -1.00 -10.85 -13.85
C THR A 136 -1.86 -9.71 -13.32
N CYS A 137 -1.26 -8.58 -12.93
CA CYS A 137 -1.94 -7.42 -12.37
C CYS A 137 -2.94 -6.83 -13.36
N PHE A 138 -4.23 -6.88 -13.04
CA PHE A 138 -5.30 -6.45 -13.94
C PHE A 138 -5.18 -4.98 -14.32
N ILE A 139 -4.82 -4.11 -13.37
CA ILE A 139 -4.71 -2.66 -13.63
C ILE A 139 -3.45 -2.34 -14.43
N ALA A 140 -2.30 -2.94 -14.11
CA ALA A 140 -1.07 -2.74 -14.90
C ALA A 140 -1.23 -3.21 -16.35
N ARG A 141 -2.02 -4.26 -16.60
CA ARG A 141 -2.37 -4.75 -17.94
C ARG A 141 -3.41 -3.89 -18.67
N SER A 142 -4.01 -2.92 -17.98
CA SER A 142 -5.07 -2.05 -18.50
C SER A 142 -4.60 -0.62 -18.79
N VAL A 143 -3.33 -0.31 -18.53
CA VAL A 143 -2.72 0.99 -18.83
C VAL A 143 -1.81 0.90 -20.06
N ASN A 144 -1.51 2.05 -20.66
CA ASN A 144 -0.73 2.16 -21.90
C ASN A 144 0.70 2.69 -21.70
N PHE A 145 1.16 2.79 -20.46
CA PHE A 145 2.50 3.22 -20.07
C PHE A 145 3.19 2.13 -19.24
N PRO A 146 4.54 2.09 -19.21
CA PRO A 146 5.28 1.13 -18.40
C PRO A 146 5.01 1.29 -16.90
N VAL A 147 4.88 0.15 -16.21
CA VAL A 147 4.78 0.08 -14.75
C VAL A 147 5.99 -0.69 -14.21
N HIS A 148 6.94 0.02 -13.63
CA HIS A 148 8.18 -0.49 -13.07
C HIS A 148 8.01 -0.92 -11.61
N HIS A 149 8.97 -1.71 -11.11
CA HIS A 149 9.00 -2.19 -9.72
C HIS A 149 10.40 -2.03 -9.14
N ALA A 150 10.49 -1.42 -7.96
CA ALA A 150 11.70 -1.30 -7.18
C ALA A 150 11.47 -1.85 -5.76
N PRO A 151 11.27 -3.18 -5.61
CA PRO A 151 10.96 -3.79 -4.32
C PRO A 151 12.16 -3.76 -3.38
N VAL A 152 11.88 -3.63 -2.08
CA VAL A 152 12.85 -3.84 -1.00
C VAL A 152 12.27 -4.86 -0.03
N THR A 153 12.97 -5.99 0.13
CA THR A 153 12.54 -7.09 1.00
C THR A 153 13.42 -7.18 2.24
N THR A 154 12.80 -7.34 3.40
CA THR A 154 13.47 -7.55 4.68
C THR A 154 12.89 -8.76 5.40
N VAL A 155 13.64 -9.35 6.32
CA VAL A 155 13.20 -10.49 7.13
C VAL A 155 13.14 -10.07 8.60
N ALA A 156 12.03 -10.35 9.28
CA ALA A 156 11.89 -10.09 10.71
C ALA A 156 12.99 -10.83 11.50
N ARG A 157 13.66 -10.12 12.43
CA ARG A 157 14.55 -10.78 13.39
C ARG A 157 13.72 -11.71 14.27
N LYS A 158 14.18 -12.94 14.47
CA LYS A 158 13.72 -13.74 15.61
C LYS A 158 14.09 -12.99 16.88
N VAL A 159 13.10 -12.50 17.62
CA VAL A 159 13.32 -12.07 19.00
C VAL A 159 13.66 -13.34 19.77
N GLY A 160 14.94 -13.48 20.15
CA GLY A 160 15.36 -14.57 21.02
C GLY A 160 14.54 -14.49 22.29
N ARG A 161 13.93 -15.62 22.69
CA ARG A 161 13.25 -15.74 23.98
C ARG A 161 14.27 -15.33 25.05
N CYS A 162 13.96 -14.32 25.87
CA CYS A 162 14.78 -14.08 27.07
C CYS A 162 14.88 -15.42 27.83
N PRO A 163 16.07 -15.83 28.27
CA PRO A 163 16.16 -16.93 29.22
C PRO A 163 15.28 -16.58 30.41
N ASN A 164 14.47 -17.54 30.86
CA ASN A 164 13.68 -17.37 32.07
C ASN A 164 14.62 -16.92 33.20
N PRO A 165 14.21 -15.96 34.06
CA PRO A 165 14.98 -15.68 35.27
C PRO A 165 15.16 -16.99 36.05
N PRO A 166 16.32 -17.20 36.70
CA PRO A 166 16.48 -18.35 37.58
C PRO A 166 15.32 -18.35 38.58
N GLY A 167 14.64 -19.50 38.69
CA GLY A 167 13.58 -19.68 39.69
C GLY A 167 14.15 -19.46 41.10
N PRO A 168 13.29 -19.12 42.09
CA PRO A 168 13.75 -18.90 43.45
C PRO A 168 14.47 -20.16 43.93
N GLU A 169 15.76 -20.00 44.22
CA GLU A 169 16.61 -21.00 44.85
C GLU A 169 15.93 -21.41 46.16
N ALA A 170 15.58 -22.69 46.30
CA ALA A 170 14.99 -23.20 47.52
C ALA A 170 15.99 -22.96 48.66
N LEU A 171 15.60 -22.11 49.61
CA LEU A 171 16.30 -21.95 50.89
C LEU A 171 16.41 -23.33 51.53
N ASP A 172 17.63 -23.84 51.60
CA ASP A 172 17.99 -25.06 52.31
C ASP A 172 17.73 -24.85 53.82
N PRO A 173 16.77 -25.58 54.43
CA PRO A 173 16.44 -25.44 55.84
C PRO A 173 17.29 -26.41 56.67
N ASP A 174 18.62 -26.31 56.62
CA ASP A 174 19.46 -27.09 57.54
C ASP A 174 20.80 -26.40 57.85
N HIS A 175 20.74 -25.34 58.65
CA HIS A 175 21.84 -24.96 59.53
C HIS A 175 21.32 -24.82 60.96
N GLY A 176 21.10 -25.99 61.57
CA GLY A 176 20.90 -26.15 62.99
C GLY A 176 22.12 -25.72 63.80
N GLU A 177 21.78 -25.20 64.98
CA GLU A 177 22.59 -24.75 66.10
C GLU A 177 23.83 -25.62 66.43
N ARG A 178 24.91 -24.98 66.88
CA ARG A 178 25.74 -25.48 67.99
C ARG A 178 26.58 -24.38 68.65
N MET A 179 26.42 -24.33 69.97
CA MET A 179 27.14 -23.58 71.00
C MET A 179 28.68 -23.66 70.91
N ALA A 180 29.35 -22.59 71.36
CA ALA A 180 30.55 -22.72 72.17
C ALA A 180 30.68 -21.50 73.11
N ASP A 181 30.83 -21.83 74.39
CA ASP A 181 31.05 -20.96 75.55
C ASP A 181 32.44 -20.27 75.56
N VAL A 182 32.54 -19.30 76.49
CA VAL A 182 33.70 -18.57 77.05
C VAL A 182 33.86 -17.12 76.59
#